data_AF-A0A1F7LHA0-F1
#
_entry.id   AF-A0A1F7LHA0-F1
#
_cell.length_a   1.000
_cell.length_b   1.000
_cell.length_c   1.000
_cell.angle_alpha   90.00
_cell.angle_beta   90.00
_cell.angle_gamma   90.00
#
_symmetry.space_group_name_H-M   'P 1'
#
loop_
_entity.id
_entity.type
_entity.pdbx_description
1 polymer ?
#
loop_
_entity_poly.entity_id
_entity_poly.type
_entity_poly.pdbx_seq_one_letter_code
_entity_poly.pdbx_strand_id
1 'polypeptide(L)' 'MGSAKVAITIKEDLLAQIDRWVTAGRYPNRSQAIQAAIAEKLERARRRRLAEEARKLDPKEERRLAEEGLAADSDTWPGY' A
#
# COMPACT_ATOMS: atom_id res chain seq x y z
N MET A 1 13.57 -3.25 -16.17
CA MET A 1 14.12 -2.20 -15.29
C MET A 1 15.47 -2.68 -14.75
N GLY A 2 16.46 -1.79 -14.64
CA GLY A 2 17.78 -2.14 -14.10
C GLY A 2 17.79 -2.26 -12.58
N SER A 3 18.78 -2.98 -12.04
CA SER A 3 19.03 -3.07 -10.60
C SER A 3 20.13 -2.08 -10.18
N ALA A 4 19.87 -1.27 -9.16
CA ALA A 4 20.89 -0.43 -8.51
C ALA A 4 21.48 -1.16 -7.29
N LYS A 5 22.79 -0.98 -7.04
CA LYS A 5 23.44 -1.49 -5.82
C LYS A 5 23.43 -0.40 -4.75
N VAL A 6 23.08 -0.78 -3.53
CA VAL A 6 23.03 0.12 -2.37
C VAL A 6 23.80 -0.52 -1.23
N ALA A 7 24.72 0.22 -0.62
CA ALA A 7 25.36 -0.17 0.62
C ALA A 7 24.48 0.30 1.79
N ILE A 8 24.13 -0.61 2.70
CA ILE A 8 23.31 -0.31 3.88
C ILE A 8 23.94 -0.93 5.12
N THR A 9 23.79 -0.25 6.26
CA THR A 9 24.03 -0.85 7.57
C THR A 9 22.73 -1.50 8.04
N ILE A 10 22.80 -2.79 8.38
CA ILE A 10 21.66 -3.56 8.89
C ILE A 10 22.06 -4.22 10.21
N LYS A 11 21.11 -4.34 11.14
CA LYS A 11 21.35 -5.05 12.39
C LYS A 11 21.63 -6.53 12.12
N GLU A 12 22.55 -7.12 12.88
CA GLU A 12 22.98 -8.51 12.71
C GLU A 12 21.84 -9.52 12.89
N ASP A 13 20.93 -9.27 13.84
CA ASP A 13 19.76 -10.09 14.11
C ASP A 13 18.77 -10.14 12.93
N LEU A 14 18.61 -9.02 12.23
CA LEU A 14 17.81 -8.94 11.00
C LEU A 14 18.49 -9.66 9.83
N LEU A 15 19.81 -9.49 9.69
CA LEU A 15 20.57 -10.20 8.66
C LEU A 15 20.49 -11.73 8.86
N ALA A 16 20.61 -12.19 10.10
CA ALA A 16 20.48 -13.60 10.45
C ALA A 16 19.08 -14.17 10.13
N GLN A 17 18.02 -13.36 10.27
CA GLN A 17 16.67 -13.77 9.87
C GLN A 17 16.54 -13.96 8.35
N ILE A 18 17.11 -13.04 7.58
CA ILE A 18 17.14 -13.13 6.12
C ILE A 18 17.93 -14.38 5.68
N ASP A 19 19.06 -14.64 6.33
CA ASP A 19 19.89 -15.81 6.05
C ASP A 19 19.14 -17.11 6.26
N ARG A 20 18.38 -17.23 7.35
CA ARG A 20 17.53 -18.41 7.59
C ARG A 20 16.54 -18.64 6.44
N TRP A 21 15.98 -17.59 5.85
CA TRP A 21 15.06 -17.75 4.71
C TRP A 21 15.77 -18.20 3.44
N VAL A 22 17.00 -17.74 3.23
CA VAL A 22 17.82 -18.17 2.08
C VAL A 22 18.26 -19.63 2.26
N THR A 23 18.76 -19.99 3.44
CA THR A 23 19.15 -21.38 3.76
C THR A 23 17.96 -22.34 3.70
N ALA A 24 16.77 -21.91 4.10
CA ALA A 24 15.54 -22.68 3.97
C ALA A 24 14.99 -22.75 2.52
N GLY A 25 15.67 -22.14 1.54
CA GLY A 25 15.27 -22.17 0.13
C GLY A 25 14.05 -21.29 -0.19
N ARG A 26 13.58 -20.46 0.74
CA ARG A 26 12.43 -19.56 0.50
C ARG A 26 12.77 -18.44 -0.49
N TYR A 27 14.04 -18.04 -0.53
CA TYR A 27 14.58 -17.10 -1.51
C TYR A 27 15.93 -17.62 -2.00
N PRO A 28 16.29 -17.39 -3.27
CA PRO A 28 17.54 -17.89 -3.83
C PRO A 28 18.77 -17.11 -3.36
N ASN A 29 18.61 -15.87 -2.88
CA ASN A 29 19.69 -15.09 -2.29
C ASN A 29 19.16 -13.94 -1.41
N ARG A 30 20.07 -13.34 -0.63
CA ARG A 30 19.77 -12.21 0.27
C ARG A 30 19.17 -11.02 -0.47
N SER A 31 19.70 -10.67 -1.65
CA SER A 31 19.21 -9.53 -2.43
C SER A 31 17.75 -9.68 -2.82
N GLN A 32 17.34 -10.88 -3.28
CA GLN A 32 15.94 -11.15 -3.62
C GLN A 32 15.03 -11.17 -2.39
N ALA A 33 15.50 -11.73 -1.27
CA ALA A 33 14.75 -11.70 -0.01
C ALA A 33 14.50 -10.25 0.45
N ILE A 34 15.53 -9.42 0.45
CA ILE A 34 15.46 -8.00 0.84
C ILE A 34 14.56 -7.21 -0.13
N GLN A 35 14.72 -7.43 -1.44
CA GLN A 35 13.91 -6.75 -2.45
C GLN A 35 12.42 -7.09 -2.30
N ALA A 36 12.08 -8.36 -2.06
CA ALA A 36 10.72 -8.79 -1.81
C ALA A 36 10.13 -8.14 -0.55
N ALA A 37 10.90 -8.10 0.55
CA ALA A 37 10.46 -7.45 1.80
C ALA A 37 10.22 -5.94 1.64
N ILE A 38 11.09 -5.24 0.89
CA ILE A 38 10.92 -3.80 0.59
C ILE A 38 9.67 -3.58 -0.25
N ALA A 39 9.49 -4.36 -1.33
CA ALA A 39 8.32 -4.25 -2.20
C ALA A 39 7.02 -4.46 -1.41
N GLU A 40 6.96 -5.51 -0.59
CA GLU A 40 5.82 -5.81 0.28
C GLU A 40 5.54 -4.68 1.28
N LYS A 41 6.58 -4.08 1.88
CA LYS A 41 6.42 -2.95 2.82
C LYS A 41 5.86 -1.72 2.11
N LEU A 42 6.35 -1.41 0.91
CA LEU A 42 5.86 -0.29 0.11
C LEU A 42 4.41 -0.51 -0.34
N GLU A 43 4.06 -1.72 -0.78
CA GLU A 43 2.68 -2.07 -1.14
C GLU A 43 1.73 -1.95 0.05
N ARG A 44 2.14 -2.44 1.22
CA ARG A 44 1.36 -2.27 2.47
C ARG A 44 1.18 -0.80 2.83
N ALA A 45 2.20 0.04 2.66
CA ALA A 45 2.09 1.47 2.92
C ALA A 45 1.13 2.15 1.92
N ARG A 46 1.23 1.81 0.63
CA ARG A 46 0.32 2.33 -0.42
C ARG A 46 -1.15 2.00 -0.12
N ARG A 47 -1.44 0.78 0.33
CA ARG A 47 -2.81 0.36 0.68
C ARG A 47 -3.42 1.16 1.84
N ARG A 48 -2.60 1.67 2.76
CA ARG A 48 -3.06 2.50 3.89
C ARG A 48 -3.24 3.96 3.52
N ARG A 49 -2.50 4.44 2.51
CA ARG A 49 -2.52 5.84 2.08
C ARG A 49 -3.92 6.33 1.75
N LEU A 50 -4.72 5.56 1.00
CA LEU A 50 -6.09 5.99 0.67
C LEU A 50 -6.94 6.16 1.93
N ALA A 51 -6.88 5.22 2.86
CA ALA A 51 -7.63 5.32 4.12
C ALA A 51 -7.15 6.48 5.01
N GLU A 52 -5.84 6.74 5.05
CA GLU A 52 -5.26 7.85 5.80
C GLU A 52 -5.60 9.22 5.18
N GLU A 53 -5.57 9.34 3.84
CA GLU A 53 -5.98 10.55 3.14
C GLU A 53 -7.49 10.77 3.21
N ALA A 54 -8.30 9.71 3.09
CA ALA A 54 -9.76 9.79 3.23
C ALA A 54 -10.19 10.34 4.60
N ARG A 55 -9.45 10.02 5.67
CA ARG A 55 -9.70 10.56 7.02
C ARG A 55 -9.50 12.07 7.14
N LYS A 56 -8.89 12.73 6.14
CA LYS A 56 -8.70 14.18 6.13
C LYS A 56 -9.90 14.93 5.54
N LEU A 57 -10.82 14.24 4.86
CA LEU A 57 -12.02 14.88 4.31
C LEU A 57 -13.02 15.21 5.42
N ASP A 58 -13.71 16.34 5.27
CA ASP A 58 -14.86 16.70 6.11
C ASP A 58 -16.10 15.94 5.64
N PRO A 59 -16.73 15.09 6.48
CA PRO A 59 -17.91 14.33 6.11
C PRO A 59 -19.08 15.19 5.61
N LYS A 60 -19.22 16.43 6.08
CA LYS A 60 -20.30 17.32 5.64
C LYS A 60 -20.07 17.81 4.22
N GLU A 61 -18.84 18.18 3.90
CA GLU A 61 -18.48 18.65 2.56
C GLU A 61 -18.49 17.51 1.54
N GLU A 62 -17.98 16.33 1.93
CA GLU A 62 -18.04 15.13 1.10
C GLU A 62 -19.49 14.79 0.74
N ARG A 63 -20.39 14.78 1.74
CA ARG A 63 -21.81 14.52 1.53
C ARG A 63 -22.46 15.57 0.63
N ARG A 64 -22.17 16.86 0.84
CA ARG A 64 -22.72 17.95 0.02
C ARG A 64 -22.32 17.82 -1.46
N LEU A 65 -21.07 17.41 -1.74
CA LEU A 65 -20.58 17.17 -3.10
C LEU A 65 -21.18 15.89 -3.71
N ALA A 66 -21.32 14.82 -2.92
CA ALA A 66 -21.89 13.55 -3.40
C ALA A 66 -23.40 13.65 -3.70
N GLU A 67 -24.12 14.48 -2.96
CA GLU A 67 -25.56 14.71 -3.14
C GLU A 67 -25.85 15.87 -4.13
N GLU A 68 -24.82 16.46 -4.75
CA GLU A 68 -25.00 17.49 -5.78
C GLU A 68 -25.74 16.91 -7.00
N GLY A 69 -26.93 17.44 -7.29
CA GLY A 69 -27.78 16.95 -8.38
C GLY A 69 -28.76 15.83 -8.00
N LEU A 70 -28.58 15.18 -6.84
CA LEU A 70 -29.44 14.07 -6.41
C LEU A 70 -30.91 14.47 -6.23
N ALA A 71 -31.15 15.71 -5.81
CA ALA A 71 -32.50 16.26 -5.70
C ALA A 71 -33.20 16.40 -7.07
N ALA A 72 -32.44 16.75 -8.12
CA ALA A 72 -32.97 16.84 -9.49
C ALA A 72 -33.16 15.46 -10.13
N ASP A 73 -32.31 14.49 -9.80
CA ASP A 73 -32.38 13.12 -10.33
C ASP A 73 -33.55 12.31 -9.75
N SER A 74 -34.05 12.69 -8.57
CA SER A 74 -35.19 12.01 -7.93
C SER A 74 -36.50 12.11 -8.72
N ASP A 75 -36.66 13.16 -9.54
CA ASP A 75 -37.83 13.36 -10.40
C ASP A 75 -37.73 12.60 -11.73
N THR A 76 -36.53 12.15 -12.11
CA THR A 76 -36.23 11.53 -13.42
C THR A 76 -36.01 10.02 -13.34
N TRP A 77 -35.79 9.45 -12.16
CA TRP A 77 -35.63 8.01 -12.04
C TRP A 77 -36.97 7.26 -12.18
N PRO A 78 -37.07 6.28 -13.09
CA PRO A 78 -38.29 5.48 -13.21
C PRO A 78 -38.48 4.62 -11.95
N GLY A 79 -39.73 4.50 -11.52
CA GLY A 79 -40.11 3.62 -10.41
C GLY A 79 -39.75 2.15 -10.71
N TYR A 80 -39.31 1.44 -9.67
CA TYR A 80 -38.94 0.02 -9.73
C TYR A 80 -40.13 -0.89 -10.02
#